data_AF-A0A8S3ZNB7-F1
#
_entry.id   AF-A0A8S3ZNB7-F1
#
_cell.length_a   1.000
_cell.length_b   1.000
_cell.length_c   1.000
_cell.angle_alpha   90.00
_cell.angle_beta   90.00
_cell.angle_gamma   90.00
#
_symmetry.space_group_name_H-M   'P 1'
#
loop_
_entity.id
_entity.type
_entity.pdbx_description
1 polymer ?
#
loop_
_entity_poly.entity_id
_entity_poly.type
_entity_poly.pdbx_seq_one_letter_code
_entity_poly.pdbx_strand_id
1 'polypeptide(L)'
;WCSNQANMMFRKNDGTCNHPNNLGAAGKPFARLLPPEYDDGVSVPRQRGKDGKPLPSARAVSLTLHPPKDVYSGYPIIVMLWGQWLAHDIVATATFTGANTCCGANGGCPPFVQNPKCFPIEVPPNDPTLPGICLNFVRSVAANGSDNYPAKPQIQLNSVTSFVDCSQIYGSSDEVAASVREP
;
A
#
# COMPACT_ATOMS: atom_id res chain seq x y z
N TRP A 1 14.53 25.98 5.57
CA TRP A 1 14.69 24.51 5.58
C TRP A 1 15.14 23.95 4.22
N CYS A 2 14.81 24.57 3.08
CA CYS A 2 15.43 24.27 1.77
C CYS A 2 16.09 25.51 1.13
N SER A 3 16.66 26.39 1.95
CA SER A 3 16.94 27.79 1.61
C SER A 3 17.96 28.02 0.48
N ASN A 4 18.63 26.98 -0.01
CA ASN A 4 19.57 27.02 -1.12
C ASN A 4 19.47 25.75 -1.98
N GLN A 5 18.30 25.47 -2.57
CA GLN A 5 18.14 24.40 -3.57
C GLN A 5 19.18 24.50 -4.70
N ALA A 6 19.55 25.73 -5.10
CA ALA A 6 20.56 26.01 -6.13
C ALA A 6 21.99 25.52 -5.78
N ASN A 7 22.28 25.20 -4.52
CA ASN A 7 23.60 24.71 -4.07
C ASN A 7 23.62 23.23 -3.66
N MET A 8 22.51 22.50 -3.79
CA MET A 8 22.51 21.05 -3.54
C MET A 8 22.93 20.32 -4.82
N MET A 9 24.18 19.87 -4.87
CA MET A 9 24.70 19.09 -6.00
C MET A 9 24.07 17.70 -6.10
N PHE A 10 23.59 17.14 -4.99
CA PHE A 10 23.04 15.79 -4.90
C PHE A 10 21.66 15.77 -4.25
N ARG A 11 20.89 14.73 -4.58
CA ARG A 11 19.57 14.46 -4.01
C ARG A 11 19.70 14.08 -2.54
N LYS A 12 18.69 14.41 -1.75
CA LYS A 12 18.52 13.85 -0.40
C LYS A 12 17.93 12.46 -0.47
N ASN A 13 18.30 11.59 0.46
CA ASN A 13 17.82 10.20 0.48
C ASN A 13 16.30 10.11 0.65
N ASP A 14 15.69 11.05 1.39
CA ASP A 14 14.24 11.11 1.62
C ASP A 14 13.47 11.88 0.53
N GLY A 15 14.15 12.40 -0.49
CA GLY A 15 13.55 13.19 -1.56
C GLY A 15 13.07 14.60 -1.15
N THR A 16 13.32 15.05 0.09
CA THR A 16 12.99 16.42 0.50
C THR A 16 13.82 17.45 -0.27
N CYS A 17 13.30 18.66 -0.36
CA CYS A 17 13.88 19.77 -1.13
C CYS A 17 14.00 19.53 -2.64
N ASN A 18 13.50 18.43 -3.23
CA ASN A 18 13.35 18.34 -4.69
C ASN A 18 12.19 19.22 -5.19
N HIS A 19 11.12 19.32 -4.40
CA HIS A 19 10.00 20.23 -4.62
C HIS A 19 9.85 21.19 -3.43
N PRO A 20 9.48 22.48 -3.62
CA PRO A 20 9.34 23.45 -2.52
C PRO A 20 8.43 22.98 -1.36
N ASN A 21 7.37 22.25 -1.68
CA ASN A 21 6.43 21.66 -0.71
C ASN A 21 6.76 20.20 -0.32
N ASN A 22 7.95 19.70 -0.66
CA ASN A 22 8.37 18.31 -0.49
C ASN A 22 7.38 17.30 -1.10
N LEU A 23 6.79 17.63 -2.26
CA LEU A 23 5.99 16.67 -3.02
C LEU A 23 6.91 15.57 -3.55
N GLY A 24 6.50 14.31 -3.38
CA GLY A 24 7.30 13.15 -3.77
C GLY A 24 8.37 12.73 -2.77
N ALA A 25 8.52 13.43 -1.64
CA ALA A 25 9.38 12.98 -0.54
C ALA A 25 8.79 11.72 0.14
N ALA A 26 9.66 10.90 0.72
CA ALA A 26 9.25 9.73 1.49
C ALA A 26 8.39 10.13 2.71
N GLY A 27 7.46 9.25 3.09
CA GLY A 27 6.51 9.48 4.18
C GLY A 27 5.39 10.48 3.84
N LYS A 28 5.26 10.89 2.57
CA LYS A 28 4.16 11.75 2.11
C LYS A 28 2.94 10.91 1.74
N PRO A 29 1.70 11.44 1.89
CA PRO A 29 0.52 10.76 1.42
C PRO A 29 0.48 10.66 -0.10
N PHE A 30 -0.14 9.60 -0.61
CA PHE A 30 -0.37 9.48 -2.05
C PHE A 30 -1.22 10.63 -2.57
N ALA A 31 -0.90 11.10 -3.78
CA ALA A 31 -1.76 11.99 -4.52
C ALA A 31 -3.07 11.28 -4.90
N ARG A 32 -4.20 11.98 -4.76
CA ARG A 32 -5.52 11.50 -5.16
C ARG A 32 -5.89 12.13 -6.50
N LEU A 33 -5.94 11.33 -7.56
CA LEU A 33 -6.47 11.77 -8.86
C LEU A 33 -8.00 11.91 -8.85
N LEU A 34 -8.67 11.13 -8.00
CA LEU A 34 -10.10 11.17 -7.76
C LEU A 34 -10.38 11.17 -6.25
N PRO A 35 -11.53 11.71 -5.80
CA PRO A 35 -11.95 11.61 -4.41
C PRO A 35 -12.02 10.14 -3.94
N PRO A 36 -11.61 9.85 -2.69
CA PRO A 36 -11.68 8.49 -2.15
C PRO A 36 -13.14 8.08 -1.87
N GLU A 37 -13.45 6.80 -2.14
CA GLU A 37 -14.75 6.19 -1.82
C GLU A 37 -14.59 5.15 -0.69
N TYR A 38 -15.03 5.53 0.52
CA TYR A 38 -15.13 4.65 1.69
C TYR A 38 -16.61 4.37 2.00
N ASP A 39 -16.91 3.25 2.65
CA ASP A 39 -18.30 2.84 2.96
C ASP A 39 -19.00 3.82 3.90
N ASP A 40 -18.24 4.44 4.81
CA ASP A 40 -18.64 5.49 5.74
C ASP A 40 -18.23 6.90 5.26
N GLY A 41 -17.72 7.03 4.03
CA GLY A 41 -17.16 8.27 3.48
C GLY A 41 -15.83 8.72 4.12
N VAL A 42 -15.26 7.91 5.01
CA VAL A 42 -14.16 8.34 5.88
C VAL A 42 -12.98 7.35 5.86
N SER A 43 -13.22 6.10 6.24
CA SER A 43 -12.15 5.14 6.51
C SER A 43 -12.55 3.68 6.36
N VAL A 44 -13.82 3.34 6.55
CA VAL A 44 -14.27 1.94 6.45
C VAL A 44 -14.12 1.52 4.99
N PRO A 45 -13.29 0.51 4.67
CA PRO A 45 -13.16 0.03 3.30
C PRO A 45 -14.53 -0.25 2.71
N ARG A 46 -14.72 0.11 1.45
CA ARG A 46 -15.99 -0.04 0.75
C ARG A 46 -16.47 -1.49 0.81
N GLN A 47 -17.70 -1.69 1.27
CA GLN A 47 -18.32 -3.01 1.40
C GLN A 47 -19.59 -3.13 0.55
N ARG A 48 -20.14 -2.02 0.05
CA ARG A 48 -21.36 -2.00 -0.77
C ARG A 48 -21.15 -1.44 -2.18
N GLY A 49 -21.86 -2.03 -3.13
CA GLY A 49 -21.96 -1.57 -4.51
C GLY A 49 -22.78 -0.29 -4.65
N LYS A 50 -22.83 0.28 -5.86
CA LYS A 50 -23.69 1.45 -6.16
C LYS A 50 -25.18 1.15 -6.02
N ASP A 51 -25.56 -0.11 -6.14
CA ASP A 51 -26.90 -0.64 -5.93
C ASP A 51 -27.22 -0.94 -4.46
N GLY A 52 -26.29 -0.63 -3.54
CA GLY A 52 -26.43 -0.85 -2.10
C GLY A 52 -26.22 -2.30 -1.65
N LYS A 53 -25.98 -3.24 -2.58
CA LYS A 53 -25.76 -4.65 -2.24
C LYS A 53 -24.33 -4.88 -1.72
N PRO A 54 -24.11 -5.91 -0.88
CA PRO A 54 -22.76 -6.30 -0.47
C PRO A 54 -21.87 -6.62 -1.68
N LEU A 55 -20.62 -6.15 -1.64
CA LEU A 55 -19.60 -6.52 -2.61
C LEU A 55 -19.19 -7.99 -2.39
N PRO A 56 -18.88 -8.73 -3.45
CA PRO A 56 -18.31 -10.07 -3.32
C PRO A 56 -16.96 -10.02 -2.61
N SER A 57 -16.60 -11.09 -1.90
CA SER A 57 -15.26 -11.17 -1.29
C SER A 57 -14.17 -11.12 -2.37
N ALA A 58 -13.01 -10.54 -2.03
CA ALA A 58 -11.88 -10.47 -2.95
C ALA A 58 -11.45 -11.85 -3.47
N ARG A 59 -11.60 -12.89 -2.63
CA ARG A 59 -11.32 -14.27 -3.03
C ARG A 59 -12.34 -14.81 -4.02
N ALA A 60 -13.63 -14.56 -3.83
CA ALA A 60 -14.66 -14.96 -4.80
C ALA A 60 -14.40 -14.32 -6.19
N VAL A 61 -14.03 -13.05 -6.21
CA VAL A 61 -13.64 -12.35 -7.45
C VAL A 61 -12.38 -12.97 -8.07
N SER A 62 -11.36 -13.28 -7.26
CA SER A 62 -10.14 -13.95 -7.72
C SER A 62 -10.43 -15.30 -8.38
N LEU A 63 -11.26 -16.14 -7.77
CA LEU A 63 -11.63 -17.45 -8.32
C LEU A 63 -12.41 -17.33 -9.64
N THR A 64 -13.28 -16.34 -9.72
CA THR A 64 -14.20 -16.19 -10.87
C THR A 64 -13.51 -15.52 -12.06
N LEU A 65 -12.74 -14.46 -11.83
CA LEU A 65 -12.16 -13.62 -12.88
C LEU A 65 -10.69 -13.93 -13.20
N HIS A 66 -9.95 -14.51 -12.24
CA HIS A 66 -8.53 -14.83 -12.40
C HIS A 66 -8.27 -16.32 -12.17
N PRO A 67 -8.97 -17.23 -12.88
CA PRO A 67 -8.67 -18.65 -12.77
C PRO A 67 -7.23 -18.92 -13.24
N PRO A 68 -6.54 -19.92 -12.67
CA PRO A 68 -5.20 -20.27 -13.10
C PRO A 68 -5.24 -20.65 -14.58
N LYS A 69 -4.39 -19.99 -15.36
CA LYS A 69 -4.19 -20.29 -16.78
C LYS A 69 -2.69 -20.30 -17.05
N ASP A 70 -2.24 -21.33 -17.75
CA ASP A 70 -0.88 -21.37 -18.26
C ASP A 70 -0.87 -20.69 -19.64
N VAL A 71 -0.50 -19.41 -19.66
CA VAL A 71 -0.48 -18.57 -20.86
C VAL A 71 0.92 -18.02 -21.06
N TYR A 72 1.52 -18.35 -22.20
CA TYR A 72 2.80 -17.75 -22.60
C TYR A 72 2.58 -16.32 -23.08
N SER A 73 3.32 -15.37 -22.48
CA SER A 73 3.17 -13.95 -22.78
C SER A 73 3.91 -13.48 -24.04
N GLY A 74 4.89 -14.26 -24.53
CA GLY A 74 5.77 -13.83 -25.63
C GLY A 74 6.88 -12.85 -25.23
N TYR A 75 6.92 -12.41 -23.97
CA TYR A 75 7.91 -11.45 -23.47
C TYR A 75 8.98 -12.14 -22.62
N PRO A 76 10.24 -11.66 -22.64
CA PRO A 76 11.26 -12.16 -21.74
C PRO A 76 10.91 -11.79 -20.29
N ILE A 77 11.27 -12.66 -19.34
CA ILE A 77 10.95 -12.50 -17.92
C ILE A 77 11.44 -11.17 -17.33
N ILE A 78 12.50 -10.60 -17.90
CA ILE A 78 13.07 -9.32 -17.47
C ILE A 78 12.07 -8.16 -17.54
N VAL A 79 11.06 -8.21 -18.42
CA VAL A 79 10.02 -7.18 -18.49
C VAL A 79 9.22 -7.12 -17.19
N MET A 80 8.82 -8.28 -16.65
CA MET A 80 8.08 -8.37 -15.39
C MET A 80 8.98 -7.95 -14.21
N LEU A 81 10.21 -8.45 -14.18
CA LEU A 81 11.17 -8.14 -13.12
C LEU A 81 11.52 -6.65 -13.06
N TRP A 82 11.74 -6.01 -14.21
CA TRP A 82 12.02 -4.58 -14.27
C TRP A 82 10.82 -3.75 -13.81
N GLY A 83 9.60 -4.17 -14.16
CA GLY A 83 8.38 -3.54 -13.66
C GLY A 83 8.29 -3.55 -12.13
N GLN A 84 8.59 -4.69 -11.50
CA GLN A 84 8.64 -4.77 -10.04
C GLN A 84 9.79 -3.93 -9.45
N TRP A 85 10.97 -3.99 -10.06
CA TRP A 85 12.14 -3.25 -9.60
C TRP A 85 11.90 -1.73 -9.62
N LEU A 86 11.27 -1.21 -10.68
CA LEU A 86 10.86 0.19 -10.78
C LEU A 86 9.74 0.53 -9.80
N ALA A 87 8.74 -0.35 -9.64
CA ALA A 87 7.65 -0.11 -8.69
C ALA A 87 8.18 0.06 -7.26
N HIS A 88 9.18 -0.74 -6.86
CA HIS A 88 9.80 -0.61 -5.54
C HIS A 88 10.59 0.69 -5.34
N ASP A 89 11.03 1.35 -6.42
CA ASP A 89 11.68 2.67 -6.34
C ASP A 89 10.67 3.78 -6.01
N ILE A 90 9.47 3.71 -6.61
CA ILE A 90 8.52 4.83 -6.58
C ILE A 90 7.34 4.64 -5.62
N VAL A 91 7.07 3.41 -5.18
CA VAL A 91 5.91 3.10 -4.34
C VAL A 91 6.18 1.98 -3.33
N ALA A 92 5.93 2.30 -2.06
CA ALA A 92 5.82 1.36 -0.98
C ALA A 92 4.74 1.88 -0.02
N THR A 93 3.58 1.23 0.00
CA THR A 93 2.49 1.67 0.88
C THR A 93 2.83 1.29 2.32
N ALA A 94 2.88 2.27 3.22
CA ALA A 94 3.22 2.02 4.61
C ALA A 94 2.23 1.05 5.28
N THR A 95 2.75 0.06 6.01
CA THR A 95 1.97 -0.93 6.75
C THR A 95 2.24 -0.82 8.25
N PHE A 96 1.30 -1.30 9.07
CA PHE A 96 1.53 -1.36 10.51
C PHE A 96 2.63 -2.38 10.83
N THR A 97 3.52 -2.03 11.76
CA THR A 97 4.55 -2.94 12.26
C THR A 97 3.97 -3.94 13.27
N GLY A 98 4.58 -5.12 13.37
CA GLY A 98 4.19 -6.20 14.29
C GLY A 98 3.19 -7.21 13.73
N ALA A 99 3.05 -8.34 14.42
CA ALA A 99 2.09 -9.39 14.05
C ALA A 99 0.66 -8.91 14.34
N ASN A 100 -0.10 -8.62 13.29
CA ASN A 100 -1.52 -8.30 13.38
C ASN A 100 -2.32 -9.49 12.85
N THR A 101 -2.90 -10.28 13.77
CA THR A 101 -3.82 -11.38 13.44
C THR A 101 -5.24 -10.82 13.35
N CYS A 102 -5.78 -10.81 12.14
CA CYS A 102 -7.11 -10.33 11.78
C CYS A 102 -8.14 -11.45 11.60
N CYS A 103 -7.67 -12.68 11.41
CA CYS A 103 -8.52 -13.87 11.42
C CYS A 103 -8.83 -14.31 12.85
N GLY A 104 -9.98 -14.97 13.02
CA GLY A 104 -10.34 -15.59 14.29
C GLY A 104 -9.40 -16.74 14.64
N ALA A 105 -9.30 -17.07 15.94
CA ALA A 105 -8.48 -18.18 16.42
C ALA A 105 -8.92 -19.55 15.85
N ASN A 106 -10.16 -19.67 15.39
CA ASN A 106 -10.71 -20.84 14.71
C ASN A 106 -10.32 -20.92 13.22
N GLY A 107 -9.52 -19.98 12.72
CA GLY A 107 -9.14 -19.89 11.30
C GLY A 107 -10.21 -19.27 10.40
N GLY A 108 -11.39 -18.92 10.94
CA GLY A 108 -12.48 -18.26 10.19
C GLY A 108 -12.42 -16.74 10.31
N CYS A 109 -13.21 -16.04 9.49
CA CYS A 109 -13.36 -14.59 9.63
C CYS A 109 -14.16 -14.30 10.91
N PRO A 110 -13.74 -13.33 11.74
CA PRO A 110 -14.52 -12.95 12.91
C PRO A 110 -15.85 -12.33 12.45
N PRO A 111 -16.98 -12.59 13.16
CA PRO A 111 -18.28 -12.01 12.81
C PRO A 111 -18.29 -10.48 12.96
N PHE A 112 -17.37 -9.94 13.76
CA PHE A 112 -17.13 -8.51 13.90
C PHE A 112 -15.63 -8.23 13.99
N VAL A 113 -15.16 -7.27 13.19
CA VAL A 113 -13.75 -6.87 13.19
C VAL A 113 -13.53 -5.82 14.28
N GLN A 114 -12.96 -6.24 15.41
CA GLN A 114 -12.69 -5.36 16.55
C GLN A 114 -11.50 -4.42 16.32
N ASN A 115 -10.46 -4.89 15.63
CA ASN A 115 -9.27 -4.09 15.37
C ASN A 115 -9.48 -3.25 14.09
N PRO A 116 -9.50 -1.91 14.16
CA PRO A 116 -9.72 -1.05 12.99
C PRO A 116 -8.63 -1.16 11.91
N LYS A 117 -7.47 -1.76 12.24
CA LYS A 117 -6.39 -2.08 11.29
C LYS A 117 -6.69 -3.32 10.46
N CYS A 118 -7.66 -4.14 10.86
CA CYS A 118 -7.94 -5.40 10.22
C CYS A 118 -9.00 -5.27 9.13
N PHE A 119 -8.84 -6.05 8.06
CA PHE A 119 -9.85 -6.23 7.03
C PHE A 119 -9.70 -7.63 6.41
N PRO A 120 -9.98 -8.70 7.19
CA PRO A 120 -9.75 -10.08 6.76
C PRO A 120 -10.56 -10.43 5.51
N ILE A 121 -10.01 -11.31 4.68
CA ILE A 121 -10.67 -11.73 3.43
C ILE A 121 -11.41 -13.04 3.69
N GLU A 122 -12.73 -13.00 3.51
CA GLU A 122 -13.59 -14.16 3.58
C GLU A 122 -13.40 -15.06 2.35
N VAL A 123 -13.10 -16.33 2.58
CA VAL A 123 -13.02 -17.36 1.53
C VAL A 123 -14.36 -18.08 1.42
N PRO A 124 -14.94 -18.18 0.22
CA PRO A 124 -16.19 -18.92 0.02
C PRO A 124 -16.08 -20.39 0.47
N PRO A 125 -17.16 -20.98 1.04
CA PRO A 125 -17.16 -22.40 1.43
C PRO A 125 -16.90 -23.37 0.28
N ASN A 126 -17.18 -22.96 -0.96
CA ASN A 126 -16.95 -23.74 -2.18
C ASN A 126 -15.58 -23.44 -2.84
N ASP A 127 -14.67 -22.75 -2.16
CA ASP A 127 -13.29 -22.57 -2.65
C ASP A 127 -12.61 -23.94 -2.80
N PRO A 128 -12.02 -24.26 -3.97
CA PRO A 128 -11.42 -25.56 -4.23
C PRO A 128 -10.12 -25.83 -3.46
N THR A 129 -9.52 -24.80 -2.85
CA THR A 129 -8.18 -24.87 -2.25
C THR A 129 -8.14 -24.47 -0.77
N LEU A 130 -8.96 -23.49 -0.35
CA LEU A 130 -8.94 -22.93 1.00
C LEU A 130 -10.37 -22.82 1.60
N PRO A 131 -11.23 -23.84 1.47
CA PRO A 131 -12.65 -23.74 1.81
C PRO A 131 -12.84 -23.33 3.28
N GLY A 132 -13.57 -22.23 3.49
CA GLY A 132 -13.94 -21.74 4.82
C GLY A 132 -12.80 -21.16 5.66
N ILE A 133 -11.60 -20.97 5.10
CA ILE A 133 -10.46 -20.35 5.78
C ILE A 133 -10.54 -18.82 5.66
N CYS A 134 -10.06 -18.10 6.67
CA CYS A 134 -9.86 -16.65 6.59
C CYS A 134 -8.46 -16.32 6.09
N LEU A 135 -8.34 -15.41 5.12
CA LEU A 135 -7.03 -14.86 4.75
C LEU A 135 -6.76 -13.60 5.57
N ASN A 136 -5.64 -13.63 6.27
CA ASN A 136 -5.21 -12.53 7.12
C ASN A 136 -4.86 -11.30 6.27
N PHE A 137 -5.53 -10.17 6.52
CA PHE A 137 -5.24 -8.94 5.81
C PHE A 137 -5.34 -7.73 6.75
N VAL A 138 -4.25 -6.95 6.76
CA VAL A 138 -4.05 -5.77 7.59
C VAL A 138 -4.05 -4.56 6.67
N ARG A 139 -4.85 -3.57 7.01
CA ARG A 139 -4.99 -2.31 6.27
C ARG A 139 -3.68 -1.52 6.32
N SER A 140 -3.43 -0.76 5.28
CA SER A 140 -2.32 0.20 5.21
C SER A 140 -2.45 1.31 6.25
N VAL A 141 -1.31 1.89 6.64
CA VAL A 141 -1.26 3.09 7.47
C VAL A 141 -1.81 4.27 6.69
N ALA A 142 -2.69 5.03 7.32
CA ALA A 142 -3.17 6.30 6.81
C ALA A 142 -2.35 7.46 7.40
N ALA A 143 -2.19 8.52 6.62
CA ALA A 143 -1.76 9.82 7.09
C ALA A 143 -2.75 10.31 8.16
N ASN A 144 -2.27 10.60 9.36
CA ASN A 144 -3.10 11.10 10.44
C ASN A 144 -2.71 12.55 10.79
N GLY A 145 -3.70 13.45 10.74
CA GLY A 145 -3.86 14.58 11.67
C GLY A 145 -2.69 15.55 11.85
N SER A 146 -2.16 16.11 10.76
CA SER A 146 -1.37 17.35 10.81
C SER A 146 -2.06 18.43 9.98
N ASP A 147 -1.73 19.71 10.17
CA ASP A 147 -2.34 20.84 9.45
C ASP A 147 -2.30 20.69 7.92
N ASN A 148 -1.37 19.90 7.39
CA ASN A 148 -1.22 19.63 5.96
C ASN A 148 -2.01 18.40 5.46
N TYR A 149 -2.50 17.54 6.35
CA TYR A 149 -3.20 16.30 6.03
C TYR A 149 -4.42 16.11 6.95
N PRO A 150 -5.59 16.67 6.57
CA PRO A 150 -6.79 16.57 7.38
C PRO A 150 -7.16 15.11 7.62
N ALA A 151 -7.70 14.82 8.81
CA ALA A 151 -7.88 13.46 9.30
C ALA A 151 -8.82 12.58 8.46
N LYS A 152 -9.63 13.16 7.56
CA LYS A 152 -10.67 12.46 6.79
C LYS A 152 -10.95 13.15 5.45
N PRO A 153 -11.23 12.38 4.37
CA PRO A 153 -11.15 10.92 4.29
C PRO A 153 -9.70 10.42 4.34
N GLN A 154 -9.49 9.15 4.73
CA GLN A 154 -8.15 8.59 4.89
C GLN A 154 -7.34 8.57 3.59
N ILE A 155 -6.05 8.90 3.69
CA ILE A 155 -5.08 8.83 2.59
C ILE A 155 -3.89 8.02 3.06
N GLN A 156 -3.47 7.02 2.28
CA GLN A 156 -2.34 6.15 2.63
C GLN A 156 -1.00 6.86 2.40
N LEU A 157 0.03 6.44 3.15
CA LEU A 157 1.39 6.97 3.03
C LEU A 157 2.22 6.16 2.04
N ASN A 158 3.03 6.85 1.24
CA ASN A 158 4.15 6.26 0.54
C ASN A 158 5.39 6.33 1.43
N SER A 159 5.98 5.20 1.81
CA SER A 159 7.17 5.15 2.68
C SER A 159 8.49 5.33 1.92
N VAL A 160 8.47 5.35 0.59
CA VAL A 160 9.63 5.64 -0.27
C VAL A 160 9.44 6.95 -1.03
N THR A 161 10.49 7.42 -1.69
CA THR A 161 10.42 8.58 -2.58
C THR A 161 9.50 8.26 -3.77
N SER A 162 8.94 9.28 -4.41
CA SER A 162 8.12 9.10 -5.64
C SER A 162 8.92 9.35 -6.92
N PHE A 163 10.23 9.56 -6.79
CA PHE A 163 11.13 9.81 -7.91
C PHE A 163 11.77 8.49 -8.35
N VAL A 164 12.18 8.42 -9.62
CA VAL A 164 13.05 7.34 -10.08
C VAL A 164 14.48 7.74 -9.72
N ASP A 165 14.92 7.38 -8.51
CA ASP A 165 16.19 7.81 -7.93
C ASP A 165 17.00 6.67 -7.29
N CYS A 166 16.61 5.42 -7.57
CA CYS A 166 17.25 4.22 -7.04
C CYS A 166 17.13 4.10 -5.51
N SER A 167 16.05 4.59 -4.91
CA SER A 167 15.81 4.52 -3.46
C SER A 167 15.65 3.08 -2.95
N GLN A 168 15.27 2.13 -3.81
CA GLN A 168 15.30 0.69 -3.50
C GLN A 168 16.73 0.13 -3.36
N ILE A 169 17.75 0.83 -3.85
CA ILE A 169 19.17 0.52 -3.61
C ILE A 169 19.71 1.34 -2.43
N TYR A 170 19.45 2.65 -2.42
CA TYR A 170 20.10 3.57 -1.47
C TYR A 170 19.30 3.83 -0.19
N GLY A 171 18.06 3.37 -0.10
CA GLY A 171 17.14 3.70 0.98
C GLY A 171 16.43 5.04 0.78
N SER A 172 15.32 5.22 1.51
CA SER A 172 14.51 6.45 1.53
C SER A 172 14.62 7.23 2.84
N SER A 173 15.64 6.94 3.65
CA SER A 173 15.97 7.66 4.87
C SER A 173 17.49 7.69 5.07
N ASP A 174 17.99 8.65 5.83
CA ASP A 174 19.43 8.78 6.08
C ASP A 174 19.97 7.57 6.88
N GLU A 175 19.16 6.99 7.76
CA GLU A 175 19.51 5.82 8.55
C GLU A 175 19.69 4.58 7.66
N VAL A 176 18.75 4.32 6.74
CA VAL A 176 18.86 3.20 5.81
C VAL A 176 20.04 3.41 4.87
N ALA A 177 20.19 4.63 4.32
CA ALA A 177 21.29 4.96 3.43
C ALA A 177 22.66 4.79 4.07
N ALA A 178 22.80 5.13 5.36
CA ALA A 178 24.02 4.87 6.11
C ALA A 178 24.26 3.37 6.33
N SER A 179 23.20 2.59 6.61
CA SER A 179 23.31 1.15 6.88
C SER A 179 23.75 0.28 5.70
N VAL A 180 23.57 0.77 4.46
CA VAL A 180 23.94 0.05 3.23
C VAL A 180 25.26 0.51 2.63
N ARG A 181 25.93 1.48 3.25
CA ARG A 181 27.27 1.95 2.83
C ARG A 181 28.35 1.14 3.54
N GLU A 182 29.50 1.03 2.87
CA GLU A 182 30.70 0.51 3.51
C GLU A 182 31.08 1.42 4.70
N PRO A 183 31.49 0.85 5.85
CA PRO A 183 31.90 1.62 7.04
C PRO A 183 33.08 2.57 6.82
#